data_AF-A0AAW1KLE7-F1
#
_entry.id   AF-A0AAW1KLE7-F1
#
_cell.length_a   1.000
_cell.length_b   1.000
_cell.length_c   1.000
_cell.angle_alpha   90.00
_cell.angle_beta   90.00
_cell.angle_gamma   90.00
#
_symmetry.space_group_name_H-M   'P 1'
#
loop_
_entity.id
_entity.type
_entity.pdbx_description
1 polymer ?
#
loop_
_entity_poly.entity_id
_entity_poly.type
_entity_poly.pdbx_seq_one_letter_code
_entity_poly.pdbx_strand_id
1 'polypeptide(L)'
;MMKEFKLDQKEIKDELQKLGAEQELIKEKLIRYLYNKKIRYLKNENMVLRQENVEIKKEVREMRIDIERREKEQRQNNIVMTGLPIDTDNTNALKEAMENFIKEHLEIDVKV
;
A
#
# COMPACT_ATOMS: atom_id res chain seq x y z
N MET A 1 -34.22 -21.14 -67.13
CA MET A 1 -34.99 -21.12 -65.86
C MET A 1 -34.43 -22.07 -64.79
N MET A 2 -34.59 -23.40 -64.87
CA MET A 2 -34.18 -24.32 -63.77
C MET A 2 -32.65 -24.40 -63.54
N LYS A 3 -31.84 -24.21 -64.59
CA LYS A 3 -30.36 -24.15 -64.50
C LYS A 3 -29.85 -22.83 -63.93
N GLU A 4 -30.47 -21.71 -64.31
CA GLU A 4 -30.14 -20.38 -63.77
C GLU A 4 -30.42 -20.32 -62.27
N PHE A 5 -31.58 -20.82 -61.84
CA PHE A 5 -31.92 -20.89 -60.41
C PHE A 5 -30.90 -21.70 -59.59
N LYS A 6 -30.35 -22.78 -60.15
CA LYS A 6 -29.29 -23.57 -59.49
C LYS A 6 -27.94 -22.83 -59.44
N LEU A 7 -27.67 -21.98 -60.43
CA LEU A 7 -26.48 -21.15 -60.46
C LEU A 7 -26.57 -20.06 -59.38
N ASP A 8 -27.70 -19.35 -59.33
CA ASP A 8 -27.98 -18.31 -58.32
C ASP A 8 -27.91 -18.88 -56.89
N GLN A 9 -28.47 -20.07 -56.65
CA GLN A 9 -28.37 -20.74 -55.35
C GLN A 9 -26.93 -21.07 -54.94
N LYS A 10 -26.08 -21.41 -55.90
CA LYS A 10 -24.67 -21.70 -55.64
C LYS A 10 -23.91 -20.41 -55.31
N GLU A 11 -24.14 -19.34 -56.07
CA GLU A 11 -23.53 -18.03 -55.82
C GLU A 11 -23.89 -17.48 -54.44
N ILE A 12 -25.17 -17.55 -54.05
CA ILE A 12 -25.64 -17.16 -52.72
C ILE A 12 -24.94 -17.97 -51.63
N LYS A 13 -24.76 -19.29 -51.84
CA LYS A 13 -24.08 -20.15 -50.86
C LYS A 13 -22.61 -19.79 -50.72
N ASP A 14 -21.93 -19.49 -51.81
CA ASP A 14 -20.52 -19.10 -51.83
C ASP A 14 -20.33 -17.73 -51.15
N GLU A 15 -21.25 -16.78 -51.36
CA GLU A 15 -21.26 -15.48 -50.67
C GLU A 15 -21.50 -15.63 -49.16
N LEU A 16 -22.45 -16.46 -48.74
CA LEU A 16 -22.71 -16.73 -47.33
C LEU A 16 -21.50 -17.35 -46.62
N GLN A 17 -20.75 -18.22 -47.31
CA GLN A 17 -19.52 -18.79 -46.77
C GLN A 17 -18.43 -17.73 -46.59
N LYS A 18 -18.26 -16.84 -47.58
CA LYS A 18 -17.31 -15.72 -47.49
C LYS A 18 -17.68 -14.78 -46.34
N LEU A 19 -18.96 -14.41 -46.23
CA LEU A 19 -19.44 -13.54 -45.16
C LEU A 19 -19.22 -14.17 -43.78
N GLY A 20 -19.46 -15.47 -43.64
CA GLY A 20 -19.18 -16.20 -42.41
C GLY A 20 -17.70 -16.17 -42.02
N ALA A 21 -16.80 -16.39 -42.99
CA ALA A 21 -15.36 -16.32 -42.75
C ALA A 21 -14.89 -14.90 -42.38
N GLU A 22 -15.42 -13.87 -43.04
CA GLU A 22 -15.14 -12.47 -42.72
C GLU A 22 -15.62 -12.09 -41.31
N GLN A 23 -16.82 -12.55 -40.92
CA GLN A 23 -17.34 -12.30 -39.57
C GLN A 23 -16.44 -12.90 -38.50
N GLU A 24 -15.97 -14.13 -38.66
CA GLU A 24 -15.05 -14.76 -37.70
C GLU A 24 -13.71 -14.02 -37.63
N LEU A 25 -13.14 -13.63 -38.77
CA LEU A 25 -11.92 -12.82 -38.80
C LEU A 25 -12.07 -11.48 -38.08
N ILE A 26 -13.22 -10.82 -38.24
CA ILE A 26 -13.52 -9.56 -37.55
C ILE A 26 -13.63 -9.78 -36.04
N LYS A 27 -14.30 -10.85 -35.59
CA LYS A 27 -14.40 -11.19 -34.16
C LYS A 27 -13.02 -11.42 -33.56
N GLU A 28 -12.15 -12.19 -34.22
CA GLU A 28 -10.79 -12.42 -33.75
C GLU A 28 -9.98 -11.13 -33.64
N LYS A 29 -10.04 -10.26 -34.66
CA LYS A 29 -9.38 -8.95 -34.65
C LYS A 29 -9.88 -8.08 -33.50
N LEU A 30 -11.19 -8.06 -33.25
CA LEU A 30 -11.79 -7.29 -32.17
C LEU A 30 -11.32 -7.80 -30.80
N ILE A 31 -11.33 -9.12 -30.57
CA ILE A 31 -10.86 -9.74 -29.33
C ILE A 31 -9.40 -9.35 -29.09
N ARG A 32 -8.54 -9.49 -30.10
CA ARG A 32 -7.11 -9.13 -30.00
C ARG A 32 -6.93 -7.65 -29.70
N TYR A 33 -7.69 -6.78 -30.34
CA TYR A 33 -7.64 -5.34 -30.10
C TYR A 33 -8.03 -4.98 -28.66
N LEU A 34 -9.13 -5.53 -28.15
CA LEU A 34 -9.61 -5.29 -26.79
C LEU A 34 -8.61 -5.81 -25.76
N TYR A 35 -8.05 -7.00 -25.98
CA TYR A 35 -7.03 -7.59 -25.12
C TYR A 35 -5.78 -6.71 -25.03
N ASN A 36 -5.26 -6.27 -26.19
CA ASN A 36 -4.09 -5.39 -26.23
C ASN A 36 -4.37 -4.03 -25.58
N LYS A 37 -5.58 -3.48 -25.74
CA LYS A 37 -6.00 -2.25 -25.06
C LYS A 37 -6.00 -2.44 -23.55
N LYS A 38 -6.56 -3.54 -23.04
CA LYS A 38 -6.58 -3.84 -21.60
C LYS A 38 -5.18 -4.06 -21.03
N ILE A 39 -4.29 -4.76 -21.73
CA ILE A 39 -2.89 -4.91 -21.31
C ILE A 39 -2.20 -3.56 -21.17
N ARG A 40 -2.35 -2.65 -22.15
CA ARG A 40 -1.73 -1.32 -22.07
C ARG A 40 -2.24 -0.54 -20.87
N TYR A 41 -3.55 -0.57 -20.63
CA TYR A 41 -4.16 0.05 -19.46
C TYR A 41 -3.57 -0.51 -18.15
N LEU A 42 -3.55 -1.84 -18.00
CA LEU A 42 -3.05 -2.50 -16.80
C LEU A 42 -1.55 -2.22 -16.56
N LYS A 43 -0.74 -2.15 -17.63
CA LYS A 43 0.68 -1.80 -17.52
C LYS A 43 0.86 -0.37 -16.99
N ASN A 44 0.08 0.58 -17.51
CA ASN A 44 0.14 1.97 -17.06
C ASN A 44 -0.34 2.10 -15.61
N GLU A 45 -1.45 1.47 -15.26
CA GLU A 45 -1.98 1.45 -13.89
C GLU A 45 -0.97 0.82 -12.91
N ASN A 46 -0.35 -0.31 -13.28
CA ASN A 46 0.66 -0.95 -12.43
C ASN A 46 1.91 -0.06 -12.25
N MET A 47 2.31 0.69 -13.29
CA MET A 47 3.42 1.62 -13.19
C MET A 47 3.13 2.76 -12.21
N VAL A 48 1.94 3.35 -12.29
CA VAL A 48 1.48 4.41 -11.36
C VAL A 48 1.43 3.87 -9.93
N LEU A 49 0.79 2.72 -9.71
CA LEU A 49 0.71 2.10 -8.38
C LEU A 49 2.09 1.77 -7.80
N ARG A 50 3.07 1.39 -8.62
CA ARG A 50 4.45 1.17 -8.17
C ARG A 50 5.11 2.47 -7.73
N GLN A 51 4.89 3.57 -8.46
CA GLN A 51 5.43 4.88 -8.12
C GLN A 51 4.83 5.38 -6.79
N GLU A 52 3.51 5.35 -6.66
CA GLU A 52 2.81 5.71 -5.42
C GLU A 52 3.29 4.86 -4.23
N ASN A 53 3.49 3.55 -4.42
CA ASN A 53 4.04 2.69 -3.37
C ASN A 53 5.45 3.08 -2.92
N VAL A 54 6.30 3.54 -3.84
CA VAL A 54 7.66 4.00 -3.50
C VAL A 54 7.59 5.30 -2.70
N GLU A 55 6.72 6.22 -3.09
CA GLU A 55 6.51 7.50 -2.39
C GLU A 55 5.96 7.29 -0.99
N ILE A 56 4.89 6.50 -0.84
CA ILE A 56 4.30 6.17 0.47
C ILE A 56 5.33 5.50 1.39
N LYS A 57 6.15 4.56 0.87
CA LYS A 57 7.21 3.93 1.66
C LYS A 57 8.30 4.91 2.09
N LYS A 58 8.54 5.96 1.32
CA LYS A 58 9.48 7.03 1.69
C LYS A 58 8.87 7.88 2.80
N GLU A 59 7.65 8.36 2.63
CA GLU A 59 6.95 9.16 3.64
C GLU A 59 6.79 8.42 4.98
N VAL A 60 6.43 7.14 4.95
CA VAL A 60 6.34 6.31 6.17
C VAL A 60 7.68 6.21 6.89
N ARG A 61 8.79 6.11 6.16
CA ARG A 61 10.13 6.07 6.78
C ARG A 61 10.50 7.42 7.39
N GLU A 62 10.21 8.52 6.70
CA GLU A 62 10.46 9.87 7.20
C GLU A 62 9.64 10.15 8.46
N MET A 63 8.35 9.83 8.46
CA MET A 63 7.49 9.94 9.64
C MET A 63 8.02 9.12 10.82
N ARG A 64 8.49 7.90 10.58
CA ARG A 64 9.07 7.06 11.65
C ARG A 64 10.31 7.71 12.27
N ILE A 65 11.21 8.23 11.44
CA ILE A 65 12.42 8.93 11.91
C ILE A 65 12.03 10.16 12.74
N ASP A 66 11.04 10.92 12.28
CA ASP A 66 10.55 12.09 13.02
C ASP A 66 9.90 11.72 14.35
N ILE A 67 9.14 10.64 14.42
CA ILE A 67 8.57 10.13 15.67
C ILE A 67 9.68 9.72 16.63
N GLU A 68 10.64 8.91 16.17
CA GLU A 68 11.77 8.46 16.99
C GLU A 68 12.60 9.66 17.52
N ARG A 69 12.82 10.68 16.69
CA ARG A 69 13.48 11.92 17.10
C ARG A 69 12.68 12.65 18.18
N ARG A 70 11.38 12.84 17.97
CA ARG A 70 10.51 13.54 18.95
C ARG A 70 10.42 12.79 20.27
N GLU A 71 10.34 11.46 20.24
CA GLU A 71 10.35 10.65 21.47
C GLU A 71 11.67 10.78 22.21
N LYS A 72 12.79 10.80 21.49
CA LYS A 72 14.12 11.02 22.08
C LYS A 72 14.24 12.41 22.70
N GLU A 73 13.78 13.45 22.01
CA GLU A 73 13.74 14.83 22.53
C GLU A 73 12.85 14.94 23.77
N GLN A 74 11.66 14.34 23.73
CA GLN A 74 10.72 14.35 24.86
C GLN A 74 11.30 13.64 26.10
N ARG A 75 12.08 12.58 25.90
CA ARG A 75 12.69 11.79 26.98
C ARG A 75 14.12 12.24 27.32
N GLN A 76 14.66 13.28 26.69
CA GLN A 76 16.10 13.61 26.80
C GLN A 76 16.55 13.89 28.24
N ASN A 77 15.65 14.41 29.07
CA ASN A 77 15.91 14.76 30.47
C ASN A 77 15.29 13.74 31.45
N ASN A 78 14.67 12.68 30.94
CA ASN A 78 14.04 11.68 31.79
C ASN A 78 15.09 10.75 32.37
N ILE A 79 14.96 10.44 33.65
CA ILE A 79 15.79 9.45 34.35
C ILE A 79 14.93 8.20 34.54
N VAL A 80 15.48 7.04 34.18
CA VAL A 80 14.85 5.74 34.42
C VAL A 80 15.51 5.12 35.65
N MET A 81 14.72 4.91 36.70
CA MET A 81 15.16 4.25 37.93
C MET A 81 14.49 2.88 38.05
N THR A 82 15.27 1.82 38.21
CA THR A 82 14.79 0.43 38.29
C THR A 82 15.36 -0.27 39.52
N GLY A 83 14.62 -1.23 40.08
CA GLY A 83 15.10 -2.04 41.21
C GLY A 83 14.94 -1.38 42.59
N LEU A 84 14.26 -0.23 42.65
CA LEU A 84 13.88 0.38 43.93
C LEU A 84 12.66 -0.35 44.49
N PRO A 85 12.69 -0.81 45.77
CA PRO A 85 11.54 -1.41 46.42
C PRO A 85 10.56 -0.32 46.86
N ILE A 86 9.78 0.18 45.91
CA ILE A 86 8.78 1.23 46.14
C ILE A 86 7.44 0.82 45.55
N ASP A 87 6.37 1.24 46.22
CA ASP A 87 5.02 1.20 45.66
C ASP A 87 4.86 2.35 44.66
N THR A 88 4.80 2.02 43.38
CA THR A 88 4.68 3.00 42.28
C THR A 88 3.26 3.50 42.08
N ASP A 89 2.25 2.85 42.66
CA ASP A 89 0.84 3.25 42.51
C ASP A 89 0.47 4.38 43.50
N ASN A 90 1.29 4.59 44.53
CA ASN A 90 1.15 5.69 45.48
C ASN A 90 2.11 6.84 45.17
N THR A 91 1.59 7.88 44.51
CA THR A 91 2.37 9.07 44.08
C THR A 91 3.10 9.77 45.22
N ASN A 92 2.53 9.82 46.43
CA ASN A 92 3.18 10.49 47.57
C ASN A 92 4.36 9.66 48.10
N ALA A 93 4.17 8.35 48.23
CA ALA A 93 5.24 7.43 48.65
C ALA A 93 6.38 7.39 47.62
N LEU A 94 6.07 7.47 46.33
CA LEU A 94 7.05 7.56 45.25
C LEU A 94 7.89 8.84 45.35
N LYS A 95 7.26 10.01 45.56
CA LYS A 95 7.96 11.30 45.71
C LYS A 95 8.90 11.27 46.90
N GLU A 96 8.41 10.84 48.06
CA GLU A 96 9.20 10.79 49.29
C GLU A 96 10.38 9.81 49.16
N ALA A 97 10.16 8.64 48.55
CA ALA A 97 11.22 7.68 48.30
C ALA A 97 12.28 8.22 47.33
N MET A 98 11.88 8.97 46.29
CA MET A 98 12.81 9.62 45.37
C MET A 98 13.62 10.73 46.03
N GLU A 99 12.98 11.60 46.82
CA GLU A 99 13.65 12.66 47.59
C GLU A 99 14.69 12.07 48.55
N ASN A 100 14.31 11.03 49.31
CA ASN A 100 15.19 10.35 50.24
C ASN A 100 16.35 9.65 49.53
N PHE A 101 16.09 8.96 48.41
CA PHE A 101 17.13 8.28 47.64
C PHE A 101 18.19 9.27 47.13
N ILE A 102 17.74 10.40 46.56
CA ILE A 102 18.64 11.45 46.06
C ILE A 102 19.44 12.07 47.23
N LYS A 103 18.79 12.36 48.35
CA LYS A 103 19.45 12.92 49.52
C LYS A 103 20.52 11.99 50.10
N GLU A 104 20.22 10.69 50.21
CA GLU A 104 21.13 9.71 50.81
C GLU A 104 22.34 9.41 49.91
N HIS A 105 22.14 9.32 48.59
CA HIS A 105 23.19 8.87 47.67
C HIS A 105 23.95 10.00 46.97
N LEU A 106 23.34 11.18 46.86
CA LEU A 106 23.95 12.34 46.20
C LEU A 106 24.23 13.49 47.18
N GLU A 107 23.77 13.41 48.44
CA GLU A 107 23.93 14.44 49.47
C GLU A 107 23.32 15.80 49.07
N ILE A 108 22.29 15.78 48.22
CA ILE A 108 21.59 16.97 47.73
C ILE A 108 20.16 16.96 48.27
N ASP A 109 19.74 18.07 48.91
CA ASP A 109 18.33 18.29 49.26
C ASP A 109 17.56 18.70 48.00
N VAL A 110 16.64 17.83 47.57
CA VAL A 110 15.77 18.05 46.41
C VAL A 110 14.31 17.91 46.84
N LYS A 111 13.43 18.69 46.21
CA LYS A 111 11.97 18.60 46.41
C LYS A 111 11.30 18.25 45.08
N VAL A 112 10.60 17.11 45.02
CA VAL A 112 10.09 16.48 43.78
C VAL A 112 8.55 16.48 43.72
#